data_AF-A0A1S3YYA8-F1
#
_entry.id   AF-A0A1S3YYA8-F1
#
_cell.length_a   1.000
_cell.length_b   1.000
_cell.length_c   1.000
_cell.angle_alpha   90.00
_cell.angle_beta   90.00
_cell.angle_gamma   90.00
#
_symmetry.space_group_name_H-M   'P 1'
#
loop_
_entity.id
_entity.type
_entity.pdbx_description
1 polymer ?
#
loop_
_entity_poly.entity_id
_entity_poly.type
_entity_poly.pdbx_seq_one_letter_code
_entity_poly.pdbx_strand_id
1 'polypeptide(L)'
;MLVKTENWGFFQIVNHEIPSSVMEKVLEGVRHFHEQDSEVKKEFYSRDDTRKFTYNTNFDLHKAKTANWRVTFYGVMAPNPPHPEEMPEVCS
;
A
#
# COMPACT_ATOMS: atom_id res chain seq x y z
N MET A 1 -25.28 -0.40 -6.63
CA MET A 1 -24.12 0.39 -6.17
C MET A 1 -24.57 1.71 -5.55
N LEU A 2 -25.24 2.60 -6.31
CA LEU A 2 -25.67 3.93 -5.86
C LEU A 2 -26.43 3.96 -4.53
N VAL A 3 -27.50 3.18 -4.36
CA VAL A 3 -28.29 3.13 -3.11
C VAL A 3 -27.45 2.73 -1.89
N LYS A 4 -26.46 1.84 -2.06
CA LYS A 4 -25.58 1.45 -0.94
C LYS A 4 -24.59 2.55 -0.62
N THR A 5 -24.04 3.22 -1.62
CA THR A 5 -23.14 4.37 -1.43
C THR A 5 -23.85 5.52 -0.73
N GLU A 6 -25.07 5.86 -1.14
CA GLU A 6 -25.85 6.96 -0.56
C GLU A 6 -26.21 6.71 0.92
N ASN A 7 -26.59 5.48 1.25
CA ASN A 7 -27.06 5.17 2.61
C ASN A 7 -25.94 4.79 3.58
N TRP A 8 -24.85 4.18 3.08
CA TRP A 8 -23.80 3.60 3.94
C TRP A 8 -22.39 4.11 3.65
N GLY A 9 -22.13 4.69 2.47
CA GLY A 9 -20.79 5.12 2.06
C GLY A 9 -19.81 3.98 1.74
N PHE A 10 -20.21 2.72 1.87
CA PHE A 10 -19.40 1.55 1.53
C PHE A 10 -20.26 0.36 1.09
N PHE A 11 -19.65 -0.56 0.34
CA PHE A 11 -20.25 -1.83 -0.04
C PHE A 11 -19.15 -2.83 -0.40
N GLN A 12 -19.48 -4.12 -0.35
CA GLN A 12 -18.60 -5.18 -0.84
C GLN A 12 -19.01 -5.58 -2.25
N ILE A 13 -18.02 -5.87 -3.10
CA ILE A 13 -18.22 -6.48 -4.41
C ILE A 13 -17.78 -7.93 -4.30
N VAL A 14 -18.67 -8.84 -4.67
CA VAL A 14 -18.38 -10.27 -4.82
C VAL A 14 -18.47 -10.63 -6.30
N ASN A 15 -17.80 -11.71 -6.72
CA ASN A 15 -17.71 -12.11 -8.13
C ASN A 15 -17.17 -10.99 -9.04
N HIS A 16 -16.16 -10.25 -8.57
CA HIS A 16 -15.55 -9.10 -9.24
C HIS A 16 -14.65 -9.45 -10.45
N GLU A 17 -14.68 -10.70 -10.92
CA GLU A 17 -13.87 -11.24 -12.05
C GLU A 17 -12.34 -11.20 -11.88
N ILE A 18 -11.80 -10.46 -10.90
CA ILE A 18 -10.39 -10.56 -10.52
C ILE A 18 -10.09 -11.97 -10.00
N PRO A 19 -9.14 -12.72 -10.60
CA PRO A 19 -8.80 -14.07 -10.15
C PRO A 19 -8.29 -14.10 -8.72
N SER A 20 -8.70 -15.10 -7.94
CA SER A 20 -8.24 -15.29 -6.56
C SER A 20 -6.71 -15.39 -6.45
N SER A 21 -6.06 -16.01 -7.43
CA SER A 21 -4.60 -16.12 -7.49
C SER A 21 -3.88 -14.77 -7.58
N VAL A 22 -4.50 -13.75 -8.18
CA VAL A 22 -3.95 -12.38 -8.20
C VAL A 22 -4.06 -11.76 -6.82
N MET A 23 -5.19 -11.93 -6.14
CA MET A 23 -5.40 -11.41 -4.78
C MET A 23 -4.44 -12.08 -3.78
N GLU A 24 -4.22 -13.39 -3.90
CA GLU A 24 -3.25 -14.14 -3.10
C GLU A 24 -1.82 -13.63 -3.29
N LYS A 25 -1.39 -13.39 -4.53
CA LYS A 25 -0.08 -12.81 -4.83
C LYS A 25 0.12 -11.42 -4.23
N VAL A 26 -0.93 -10.58 -4.25
CA VAL A 26 -0.86 -9.25 -3.60
C VAL A 26 -0.69 -9.39 -2.09
N LEU A 27 -1.44 -10.30 -1.45
CA LEU A 27 -1.30 -10.55 -0.01
C LEU A 27 0.08 -11.11 0.35
N GLU A 28 0.60 -12.01 -0.48
CA GLU A 28 1.94 -12.58 -0.34
C GLU A 28 3.03 -11.49 -0.46
N GLY A 29 2.98 -10.64 -1.49
CA GLY A 29 3.95 -9.55 -1.65
C GLY A 29 3.91 -8.55 -0.48
N VAL A 30 2.71 -8.19 -0.01
CA VAL A 30 2.56 -7.33 1.19
C VAL A 30 3.17 -7.99 2.42
N ARG A 31 2.93 -9.28 2.63
CA ARG A 31 3.48 -10.03 3.76
C ARG A 31 5.00 -10.08 3.66
N HIS A 32 5.54 -10.55 2.54
CA HIS A 32 6.97 -10.67 2.32
C HIS A 32 7.69 -9.35 2.51
N PHE A 33 7.15 -8.24 2.03
CA PHE A 33 7.71 -6.92 2.29
C PHE A 33 7.85 -6.62 3.79
N HIS A 34 6.79 -6.83 4.57
CA HIS A 34 6.81 -6.51 6.00
C HIS A 34 7.67 -7.47 6.82
N GLU A 35 7.86 -8.71 6.36
CA GLU A 35 8.70 -9.72 6.99
C GLU A 35 10.20 -9.53 6.71
N GLN A 36 10.59 -8.68 5.76
CA GLN A 36 12.01 -8.36 5.51
C GLN A 36 12.68 -7.71 6.73
N ASP A 37 14.02 -7.81 6.75
CA ASP A 37 14.87 -7.10 7.69
C ASP A 37 14.61 -5.58 7.68
N SER A 38 14.78 -4.95 8.84
CA SER A 38 14.58 -3.51 8.97
C SER A 38 15.49 -2.69 8.05
N GLU A 39 16.71 -3.18 7.79
CA GLU A 39 17.68 -2.47 6.95
C GLU A 39 17.22 -2.37 5.50
N VAL A 40 16.61 -3.43 4.95
CA VAL A 40 16.06 -3.40 3.58
C VAL A 40 14.87 -2.44 3.51
N LYS A 41 13.94 -2.52 4.47
CA LYS A 41 12.77 -1.64 4.49
C LYS A 41 13.12 -0.15 4.67
N LYS A 42 14.24 0.16 5.33
CA LYS A 42 14.70 1.55 5.53
C LYS A 42 15.03 2.26 4.22
N GLU A 43 15.44 1.55 3.18
CA GLU A 43 15.73 2.12 1.86
C GLU A 43 14.50 2.77 1.21
N PHE A 44 13.33 2.22 1.53
CA PHE A 44 12.03 2.73 1.09
C PHE A 44 11.44 3.75 2.06
N TYR A 45 12.03 3.95 3.24
CA TYR A 45 11.52 4.92 4.20
C TYR A 45 11.69 6.34 3.69
N SER A 46 10.56 7.03 3.48
CA SER A 46 10.57 8.43 3.03
C SER A 46 9.30 9.18 3.43
N ARG A 47 9.44 10.50 3.56
CA ARG A 47 8.34 11.47 3.64
C ARG A 47 8.25 12.39 2.43
N ASP A 48 9.12 12.17 1.45
CA ASP A 48 9.09 12.82 0.14
C ASP A 48 7.94 12.24 -0.69
N ASP A 49 6.97 13.08 -1.02
CA ASP A 49 5.78 12.73 -1.80
C ASP A 49 6.04 12.68 -3.31
N THR A 50 7.25 13.05 -3.77
CA THR A 50 7.66 12.91 -5.17
C THR A 50 8.11 11.48 -5.49
N ARG A 51 8.48 10.68 -4.48
CA ARG A 51 8.82 9.26 -4.67
C ARG A 51 7.58 8.46 -5.00
N LYS A 52 7.67 7.64 -6.05
CA LYS A 52 6.55 6.79 -6.48
C LYS A 52 6.26 5.63 -5.55
N PHE A 53 7.26 5.12 -4.82
CA PHE A 53 7.09 4.11 -3.78
C PHE A 53 7.71 4.59 -2.47
N THR A 54 6.97 4.51 -1.38
CA THR A 54 7.49 4.83 -0.05
C THR A 54 6.90 3.93 1.04
N TYR A 55 7.68 3.76 2.09
CA TYR A 55 7.32 3.07 3.32
C TYR A 55 7.36 4.05 4.49
N ASN A 56 6.35 4.05 5.34
CA ASN A 56 6.29 4.90 6.54
C ASN A 56 5.30 4.35 7.58
N THR A 57 5.20 5.04 8.71
CA THR A 57 4.21 4.76 9.76
C THR A 57 2.97 5.62 9.55
N ASN A 58 2.87 6.72 10.30
CA ASN A 58 1.87 7.76 10.13
C ASN A 58 2.33 8.74 9.03
N PHE A 59 1.51 8.92 8.00
CA PHE A 59 1.73 9.95 6.99
C PHE A 59 1.80 11.35 7.62
N ASP A 60 1.02 11.57 8.69
CA ASP A 60 0.90 12.82 9.44
C ASP A 60 1.64 12.81 10.80
N LEU A 61 2.60 11.91 11.02
CA LEU A 61 3.25 11.69 12.34
C LEU A 61 3.67 12.97 13.07
N HIS A 62 4.21 13.95 12.33
CA HIS A 62 4.73 15.20 12.90
C HIS A 62 3.67 16.29 13.07
N LYS A 63 2.45 16.06 12.59
CA LYS A 63 1.31 16.99 12.64
C LYS A 63 0.17 16.46 13.51
N ALA A 64 0.03 15.14 13.60
CA ALA A 64 -1.01 14.49 14.36
C ALA A 64 -0.78 14.61 15.86
N LYS A 65 -1.88 14.72 16.62
CA LYS A 65 -1.85 14.69 18.09
C LYS A 65 -1.52 13.30 18.66
N THR A 66 -1.73 12.25 17.86
CA THR A 66 -1.60 10.86 18.27
C THR A 66 -1.03 10.03 17.12
N ALA A 67 -0.12 9.12 17.44
CA ALA A 67 0.30 8.08 16.50
C ALA A 67 -0.76 6.96 16.42
N ASN A 68 -0.76 6.21 15.31
CA ASN A 68 -1.55 4.99 15.18
C ASN A 68 -0.60 3.79 15.15
N TRP A 69 -1.07 2.64 15.67
CA TRP A 69 -0.31 1.40 15.58
C TRP A 69 -0.47 0.82 14.18
N ARG A 70 0.27 1.38 13.23
CA ARG A 70 0.23 1.01 11.82
C ARG A 70 1.56 1.27 11.15
N VAL A 71 1.91 0.37 10.24
CA VAL A 71 2.97 0.58 9.27
C VAL A 71 2.37 0.40 7.88
N THR A 72 2.85 1.19 6.92
CA THR A 72 2.26 1.31 5.60
C THR A 72 3.35 1.48 4.56
N PHE A 73 3.16 0.89 3.39
CA PHE A 73 3.78 1.39 2.18
C PHE A 73 2.69 1.85 1.20
N TYR A 74 3.04 2.76 0.30
CA TYR A 74 2.16 3.13 -0.81
C TYR A 74 2.97 3.26 -2.11
N GLY A 75 2.32 2.95 -3.23
CA GLY A 75 2.88 3.01 -4.58
C GLY A 75 1.95 3.77 -5.53
N VAL A 76 2.46 4.79 -6.21
CA VAL A 76 1.74 5.57 -7.23
C VAL A 76 1.84 4.85 -8.56
N MET A 77 0.83 4.03 -8.88
CA MET A 77 0.85 3.18 -10.08
C MET A 77 0.36 3.90 -11.36
N ALA A 78 -0.40 4.98 -11.22
CA ALA A 78 -1.01 5.70 -12.34
C ALA A 78 -0.72 7.21 -12.26
N PRO A 79 -0.62 7.91 -13.41
CA PRO A 79 -0.68 7.38 -14.77
C PRO A 79 0.59 6.62 -15.18
N ASN A 80 1.70 6.88 -14.51
CA ASN A 80 3.01 6.31 -14.83
C ASN A 80 3.51 5.51 -13.63
N PRO A 81 3.53 4.16 -13.70
CA PRO A 81 3.98 3.34 -12.59
C PRO A 81 5.46 3.59 -12.25
N PRO A 82 5.91 3.21 -11.03
CA PRO A 82 7.33 3.15 -10.71
C PRO A 82 8.08 2.19 -11.64
N HIS A 83 9.34 2.50 -11.91
CA HIS A 83 10.25 1.52 -12.51
C HIS A 83 10.45 0.35 -11.53
N PRO A 84 10.73 -0.89 -12.01
CA PRO A 84 10.96 -2.04 -11.14
C PRO A 84 12.03 -1.79 -10.07
N GLU A 85 13.07 -1.04 -10.42
CA GLU A 85 14.17 -0.66 -9.51
C GLU A 85 13.73 0.27 -8.36
N GLU A 86 12.60 0.98 -8.51
CA GLU A 86 12.02 1.84 -7.47
C GLU A 86 11.12 1.06 -6.51
N MET A 87 10.84 -0.23 -6.79
CA MET A 87 9.97 -1.09 -6.01
C MET A 87 10.74 -2.18 -5.27
N PRO A 88 10.23 -2.69 -4.14
CA PRO A 88 10.78 -3.88 -3.51
C PRO A 88 10.62 -5.09 -4.43
N GLU A 89 11.68 -5.88 -4.62
CA GLU A 89 11.65 -7.11 -5.46
C GLU A 89 10.58 -8.12 -5.00
N VAL A 90 10.27 -8.17 -3.71
CA VAL A 90 9.22 -9.04 -3.18
C VAL A 90 7.79 -8.59 -3.54
N CYS A 91 7.64 -7.38 -4.06
CA CYS A 91 6.37 -6.79 -4.50
C CYS A 91 6.22 -6.73 -6.03
N SER A 92 7.20 -7.21 -6.79
CA SER A 92 7.21 -7.21 -8.26
C SER A 92 6.63 -8.48 -8.89
#